data_AF-A0A0C9YS63-F1
#
_entry.id   AF-A0A0C9YS63-F1
#
_cell.length_a   1.000
_cell.length_b   1.000
_cell.length_c   1.000
_cell.angle_alpha   90.00
_cell.angle_beta   90.00
_cell.angle_gamma   90.00
#
_symmetry.space_group_name_H-M   'P 1'
#
loop_
_entity.id
_entity.type
_entity.pdbx_description
1 polymer ?
#
loop_
_entity_poly.entity_id
_entity_poly.type
_entity_poly.pdbx_seq_one_letter_code
_entity_poly.pdbx_strand_id
1 'polypeptide(L)'
;MTTDQIIATIPFSFGVVASTRVGNLLGARSAVGARNAAHASALTSVLVGSAIMTAMLAARDNFGYMFSDDEDVVRLVSQVMPLLASFQIADGLANACGGTLRGQGRQHLGAIFNIIAYYVLALPIGITLAFSTRIHLGLKGLWIGQVIGLFTVGTAEYVVVWLGTNWDKEVEKSMFRNAEEAKRRALLEQYEQDADGLTN
;
A
#
# COMPACT_ATOMS: atom_id res chain seq x y z
N MET A 1 16.69 -6.43 4.68
CA MET A 1 15.77 -5.40 5.20
C MET A 1 16.07 -4.02 4.61
N THR A 2 17.32 -3.57 4.54
CA THR A 2 17.69 -2.27 3.95
C THR A 2 17.41 -2.17 2.45
N THR A 3 17.79 -3.18 1.66
CA THR A 3 17.52 -3.19 0.22
C THR A 3 16.03 -3.18 -0.10
N ASP A 4 15.27 -3.96 0.66
CA ASP A 4 13.81 -4.08 0.56
C ASP A 4 13.13 -2.72 0.75
N GLN A 5 13.56 -1.94 1.76
CA GLN A 5 13.04 -0.60 2.02
C GLN A 5 13.30 0.39 0.89
N ILE A 6 14.50 0.35 0.29
CA ILE A 6 14.84 1.22 -0.86
C ILE A 6 13.91 0.90 -2.03
N ILE A 7 13.71 -0.40 -2.30
CA ILE A 7 12.86 -0.86 -3.39
C ILE A 7 11.38 -0.51 -3.12
N ALA A 8 10.92 -0.61 -1.86
CA ALA A 8 9.55 -0.28 -1.44
C ALA A 8 9.18 1.21 -1.62
N THR A 9 10.15 2.11 -1.73
CA THR A 9 9.90 3.54 -2.00
C THR A 9 9.18 3.77 -3.33
N ILE A 10 9.43 2.91 -4.33
CA ILE A 10 8.81 3.00 -5.64
C ILE A 10 7.31 2.65 -5.54
N PRO A 11 6.89 1.47 -5.04
CA PRO A 11 5.49 1.15 -4.72
C PRO A 11 4.79 2.21 -3.88
N PHE A 12 5.44 2.72 -2.83
CA PHE A 12 4.86 3.74 -1.95
C PHE A 12 4.48 5.02 -2.73
N SER A 13 5.34 5.44 -3.66
CA SER A 13 5.10 6.60 -4.51
C SER A 13 3.82 6.46 -5.34
N PHE A 14 3.52 5.26 -5.86
CA PHE A 14 2.26 5.01 -6.57
C PHE A 14 1.05 5.13 -5.65
N GLY A 15 1.16 4.70 -4.40
CA GLY A 15 0.11 4.90 -3.40
C GLY A 15 -0.20 6.37 -3.14
N VAL A 16 0.84 7.23 -3.08
CA VAL A 16 0.68 8.68 -2.95
C VAL A 16 0.00 9.28 -4.18
N VAL A 17 0.47 8.94 -5.38
CA VAL A 17 -0.11 9.43 -6.64
C VAL A 17 -1.58 9.00 -6.78
N ALA A 18 -1.89 7.74 -6.46
CA ALA A 18 -3.25 7.22 -6.48
C ALA A 18 -4.15 7.98 -5.49
N SER A 19 -3.69 8.18 -4.25
CA SER A 19 -4.42 8.91 -3.21
C SER A 19 -4.74 10.35 -3.65
N THR A 20 -3.75 11.08 -4.13
CA THR A 20 -3.91 12.48 -4.56
C THR A 20 -4.85 12.58 -5.77
N ARG A 21 -4.66 11.72 -6.78
CA ARG A 21 -5.46 11.81 -8.01
C ARG A 21 -6.92 11.41 -7.78
N VAL A 22 -7.17 10.37 -6.99
CA VAL A 22 -8.52 9.96 -6.62
C VAL A 22 -9.18 11.02 -5.75
N GLY A 23 -8.48 11.55 -4.74
CA GLY A 23 -8.98 12.63 -3.89
C GLY A 23 -9.38 13.87 -4.68
N ASN A 24 -8.53 14.31 -5.62
CA ASN A 24 -8.81 15.45 -6.49
C ASN A 24 -10.05 15.24 -7.37
N LEU A 25 -10.22 14.04 -7.95
CA LEU A 25 -11.35 13.72 -8.81
C LEU A 25 -12.67 13.57 -8.04
N LEU A 26 -12.61 13.05 -6.81
CA LEU A 26 -13.76 13.06 -5.90
C LEU A 26 -14.16 14.49 -5.54
N GLY A 27 -13.20 15.36 -5.22
CA GLY A 27 -13.44 16.79 -4.98
C GLY A 27 -14.01 17.53 -6.21
N ALA A 28 -13.58 17.15 -7.41
CA ALA A 28 -14.12 17.64 -8.68
C ALA A 28 -15.47 17.01 -9.07
N ARG A 29 -16.07 16.18 -8.20
CA ARG A 29 -17.35 15.49 -8.40
C ARG A 29 -17.38 14.54 -9.60
N SER A 30 -16.23 14.02 -10.02
CA SER A 30 -16.12 13.11 -11.14
C SER A 30 -16.00 11.66 -10.65
N ALA A 31 -17.15 11.00 -10.44
CA ALA A 31 -17.19 9.59 -10.01
C ALA A 31 -16.53 8.66 -11.05
N VAL A 32 -16.84 8.85 -12.34
CA VAL A 32 -16.25 8.09 -13.44
C VAL A 32 -14.75 8.35 -13.55
N GLY A 33 -14.33 9.61 -13.37
CA GLY A 33 -12.92 9.98 -13.37
C GLY A 33 -12.17 9.30 -12.23
N ALA A 34 -12.70 9.37 -11.01
CA ALA A 34 -12.10 8.75 -9.83
C ALA A 34 -11.98 7.22 -9.99
N ARG A 35 -13.01 6.56 -10.53
CA ARG A 35 -12.98 5.13 -10.86
C ARG A 35 -11.86 4.79 -11.85
N ASN A 36 -11.79 5.53 -12.97
CA ASN A 36 -10.78 5.29 -13.99
C ASN A 36 -9.37 5.57 -13.46
N ALA A 37 -9.21 6.59 -12.61
CA ALA A 37 -7.93 6.88 -11.96
C ALA A 37 -7.49 5.75 -11.04
N ALA A 38 -8.38 5.19 -10.22
CA ALA A 38 -8.08 4.06 -9.35
C ALA A 38 -7.64 2.82 -10.15
N HIS A 39 -8.37 2.46 -11.20
CA HIS A 39 -8.01 1.32 -12.06
C HIS A 39 -6.71 1.56 -12.82
N ALA A 40 -6.50 2.77 -13.35
CA ALA A 40 -5.26 3.13 -14.01
C ALA A 40 -4.07 3.05 -13.05
N SER A 41 -4.21 3.59 -11.83
CA SER A 41 -3.18 3.51 -10.80
C SER A 41 -2.86 2.07 -10.41
N ALA A 42 -3.85 1.20 -10.26
CA ALA A 42 -3.63 -0.22 -9.99
C ALA A 42 -2.88 -0.91 -11.15
N LEU A 43 -3.32 -0.69 -12.40
CA LEU A 43 -2.67 -1.26 -13.58
C LEU A 43 -1.22 -0.79 -13.74
N THR A 44 -0.97 0.53 -13.64
CA THR A 44 0.38 1.07 -13.72
C THR A 44 1.28 0.54 -12.61
N SER A 45 0.75 0.35 -11.40
CA SER A 45 1.52 -0.21 -10.28
C SER A 45 1.90 -1.67 -10.51
N VAL A 46 1.01 -2.47 -11.10
CA VAL A 46 1.32 -3.86 -11.50
C VAL A 46 2.36 -3.89 -12.62
N LEU A 47 2.26 -3.02 -13.63
CA LEU A 47 3.24 -2.95 -14.72
C LEU A 47 4.63 -2.57 -14.20
N VAL A 48 4.71 -1.57 -13.32
CA VAL A 48 5.97 -1.13 -12.73
C VAL A 48 6.52 -2.18 -11.75
N GLY A 49 5.66 -2.79 -10.93
CA GLY A 49 6.04 -3.92 -10.08
C GLY A 49 6.61 -5.09 -10.89
N SER A 50 6.03 -5.39 -12.06
CA SER A 50 6.54 -6.41 -12.99
C SER A 50 7.88 -6.03 -13.63
N ALA A 51 8.07 -4.76 -13.95
CA ALA A 51 9.35 -4.26 -14.45
C ALA A 51 10.45 -4.37 -13.38
N ILE A 52 10.15 -4.01 -12.12
CA ILE A 52 11.06 -4.16 -10.99
C ILE A 52 11.38 -5.64 -10.76
N MET A 53 10.36 -6.50 -10.76
CA MET A 53 10.53 -7.96 -10.65
C MET A 53 11.51 -8.47 -11.71
N THR A 54 11.32 -8.07 -12.98
CA THR A 54 12.18 -8.49 -14.09
C THR A 54 13.61 -7.99 -13.90
N ALA A 55 13.80 -6.74 -13.49
CA ALA A 55 15.12 -6.17 -13.21
C ALA A 55 15.83 -6.89 -12.05
N MET A 56 15.11 -7.21 -10.96
CA MET A 56 15.66 -7.97 -9.83
C MET A 56 16.04 -9.39 -10.23
N LEU A 57 15.21 -10.07 -11.03
CA LEU A 57 15.53 -11.41 -11.54
C LEU A 57 16.74 -11.41 -12.46
N ALA A 58 16.88 -10.38 -13.31
CA ALA A 58 18.03 -10.23 -14.19
C ALA A 58 19.33 -9.93 -13.41
N ALA A 59 19.23 -9.15 -12.33
CA ALA A 59 20.37 -8.79 -11.49
C ALA A 59 20.72 -9.86 -10.43
N ARG A 60 19.94 -10.93 -10.30
CA ARG A 60 19.95 -11.83 -9.13
C ARG A 60 21.32 -12.41 -8.76
N ASP A 61 22.14 -12.73 -9.76
CA ASP A 61 23.41 -13.42 -9.57
C ASP A 61 24.55 -12.45 -9.24
N ASN A 62 24.39 -11.16 -9.57
CA ASN A 62 25.36 -10.11 -9.28
C ASN A 62 24.95 -9.23 -8.08
N PHE A 63 23.68 -9.28 -7.67
CA PHE A 63 23.14 -8.39 -6.64
C PHE A 63 23.80 -8.59 -5.28
N GLY A 64 24.14 -9.83 -4.92
CA GLY A 64 24.78 -10.16 -3.65
C GLY A 64 26.15 -9.50 -3.49
N TYR A 65 26.91 -9.36 -4.58
CA TYR A 65 28.25 -8.77 -4.59
C TYR A 65 28.26 -7.27 -4.26
N MET A 66 27.12 -6.58 -4.30
CA MET A 66 27.04 -5.20 -3.81
C MET A 66 27.09 -5.10 -2.27
N PHE A 67 26.81 -6.20 -1.55
CA PHE A 67 26.68 -6.20 -0.09
C PHE A 67 27.73 -7.06 0.60
N SER A 68 28.27 -8.08 -0.08
CA SER A 68 29.25 -8.99 0.48
C SER A 68 30.10 -9.62 -0.61
N ASP A 69 31.40 -9.78 -0.35
CA ASP A 69 32.33 -10.53 -1.19
C ASP A 69 32.29 -12.05 -0.92
N ASP A 70 31.57 -12.47 0.13
CA ASP A 70 31.40 -13.88 0.49
C ASP A 70 30.43 -14.60 -0.46
N GLU A 71 30.94 -15.59 -1.21
CA GLU A 71 30.17 -16.38 -2.16
C GLU A 71 28.96 -17.11 -1.53
N ASP A 72 29.05 -17.54 -0.27
CA ASP A 72 27.96 -18.23 0.40
C ASP A 72 26.79 -17.27 0.66
N VAL A 73 27.09 -16.00 0.98
CA VAL A 73 26.09 -14.94 1.14
C VAL A 73 25.48 -14.58 -0.21
N VAL A 74 26.29 -14.45 -1.27
CA VAL A 74 25.80 -14.15 -2.62
C VAL A 74 24.85 -15.25 -3.12
N ARG A 75 25.22 -16.51 -2.90
CA ARG A 75 24.39 -17.67 -3.28
C ARG A 75 23.06 -17.69 -2.53
N LEU A 76 23.09 -17.36 -1.23
CA LEU A 76 21.87 -17.26 -0.43
C LEU A 76 20.96 -16.14 -0.94
N VAL A 77 21.51 -14.97 -1.28
CA VAL A 77 20.76 -13.84 -1.84
C VAL A 77 20.14 -14.21 -3.18
N SER A 78 20.90 -14.83 -4.10
CA SER A 78 20.37 -15.26 -5.41
C SER A 78 19.22 -16.27 -5.26
N GLN A 79 19.26 -17.16 -4.25
CA GLN A 79 18.15 -18.09 -3.97
C GLN A 79 16.88 -17.41 -3.45
N VAL A 80 17.02 -16.34 -2.66
CA VAL A 80 15.88 -15.62 -2.06
C VAL A 80 15.33 -14.55 -3.00
N MET A 81 16.15 -14.08 -3.95
CA MET A 81 15.77 -13.00 -4.87
C MET A 81 14.52 -13.27 -5.70
N PRO A 82 14.23 -14.48 -6.23
CA PRO A 82 12.97 -14.75 -6.92
C PRO A 82 11.74 -14.58 -6.03
N LEU A 83 11.85 -15.00 -4.76
CA LEU A 83 10.78 -14.79 -3.78
C LEU A 83 10.59 -13.28 -3.55
N LEU A 84 11.68 -12.53 -3.41
CA LEU A 84 11.61 -11.08 -3.24
C LEU A 84 11.01 -10.38 -4.48
N ALA A 85 11.47 -10.74 -5.66
CA ALA A 85 11.00 -10.17 -6.91
C ALA A 85 9.48 -10.41 -7.10
N SER A 86 8.98 -11.57 -6.69
CA SER A 86 7.54 -11.88 -6.76
C SER A 86 6.68 -11.02 -5.82
N PHE A 87 7.21 -10.62 -4.66
CA PHE A 87 6.45 -9.81 -3.70
C PHE A 87 6.23 -8.37 -4.21
N GLN A 88 7.13 -7.85 -5.04
CA GLN A 88 7.07 -6.49 -5.58
C GLN A 88 5.75 -6.15 -6.29
N ILE A 89 5.14 -7.14 -6.95
CA ILE A 89 3.85 -6.96 -7.64
C ILE A 89 2.74 -6.78 -6.60
N ALA A 90 2.72 -7.64 -5.57
CA ALA A 90 1.74 -7.55 -4.50
C ALA A 90 1.89 -6.26 -3.69
N ASP A 91 3.13 -5.85 -3.44
CA ASP A 91 3.43 -4.59 -2.74
C ASP A 91 2.96 -3.37 -3.55
N GLY A 92 3.25 -3.34 -4.85
CA GLY A 92 2.74 -2.32 -5.75
C GLY A 92 1.21 -2.22 -5.74
N LEU A 93 0.53 -3.36 -5.80
CA LEU A 93 -0.94 -3.41 -5.79
C LEU A 93 -1.53 -2.93 -4.46
N ALA A 94 -0.98 -3.40 -3.32
CA ALA A 94 -1.42 -2.98 -1.99
C ALA A 94 -1.21 -1.47 -1.80
N ASN A 95 -0.04 -0.94 -2.15
CA ASN A 95 0.22 0.50 -2.01
C ASN A 95 -0.73 1.35 -2.86
N ALA A 96 -1.02 0.93 -4.09
CA ALA A 96 -1.96 1.64 -4.97
C ALA A 96 -3.40 1.58 -4.48
N CYS A 97 -3.86 0.42 -4.01
CA CYS A 97 -5.23 0.23 -3.52
C CYS A 97 -5.42 0.90 -2.16
N GLY A 98 -4.50 0.72 -1.21
CA GLY A 98 -4.45 1.45 0.05
C GLY A 98 -4.32 2.97 -0.15
N GLY A 99 -3.58 3.41 -1.17
CA GLY A 99 -3.54 4.80 -1.62
C GLY A 99 -4.91 5.30 -2.10
N THR A 100 -5.60 4.52 -2.92
CA THR A 100 -6.96 4.83 -3.38
C THR A 100 -7.96 4.93 -2.21
N LEU A 101 -7.90 4.00 -1.25
CA LEU A 101 -8.73 4.02 -0.05
C LEU A 101 -8.45 5.27 0.81
N ARG A 102 -7.20 5.68 0.94
CA ARG A 102 -6.81 6.95 1.58
C ARG A 102 -7.39 8.15 0.83
N GLY A 103 -7.31 8.16 -0.50
CA GLY A 103 -7.93 9.20 -1.35
C GLY A 103 -9.44 9.31 -1.17
N GLN A 104 -10.13 8.21 -0.87
CA GLN A 104 -11.55 8.19 -0.53
C GLN A 104 -11.85 8.60 0.93
N GLY A 105 -10.84 8.62 1.80
CA GLY A 105 -11.02 8.73 3.26
C GLY A 105 -11.53 7.44 3.92
N ARG A 106 -11.40 6.30 3.23
CA ARG A 106 -11.76 4.95 3.71
C ARG A 106 -10.53 4.18 4.22
N GLN A 107 -9.51 4.88 4.70
CA GLN A 107 -8.27 4.26 5.20
C GLN A 107 -8.48 3.28 6.36
N HIS A 108 -9.60 3.38 7.09
CA HIS A 108 -9.96 2.43 8.14
C HIS A 108 -10.10 0.98 7.62
N LEU A 109 -10.57 0.80 6.38
CA LEU A 109 -10.68 -0.54 5.79
C LEU A 109 -9.30 -1.15 5.53
N GLY A 110 -8.37 -0.37 4.97
CA GLY A 110 -6.98 -0.79 4.79
C GLY A 110 -6.30 -1.12 6.12
N ALA A 111 -6.54 -0.32 7.17
CA ALA A 111 -6.01 -0.60 8.50
C ALA A 111 -6.53 -1.93 9.09
N ILE A 112 -7.83 -2.23 8.94
CA ILE A 112 -8.41 -3.50 9.38
C ILE A 112 -7.79 -4.67 8.63
N PHE A 113 -7.68 -4.59 7.30
CA PHE A 113 -7.05 -5.64 6.50
C PHE A 113 -5.59 -5.85 6.87
N ASN A 114 -4.85 -4.76 7.11
CA ASN A 114 -3.46 -4.84 7.53
C ASN A 114 -3.32 -5.56 8.88
N ILE A 115 -4.12 -5.20 9.88
CA ILE A 115 -4.10 -5.86 11.20
C ILE A 115 -4.40 -7.36 11.06
N ILE A 116 -5.47 -7.72 10.34
CA ILE A 116 -5.85 -9.12 10.17
C ILE A 116 -4.77 -9.89 9.41
N ALA A 117 -4.31 -9.36 8.28
CA ALA A 117 -3.35 -10.07 7.45
C ALA A 117 -1.99 -10.24 8.13
N TYR A 118 -1.47 -9.23 8.82
CA TYR A 118 -0.16 -9.35 9.46
C TYR A 118 -0.22 -10.04 10.82
N TYR A 119 -1.17 -9.66 11.68
CA TYR A 119 -1.19 -10.16 13.05
C TYR A 119 -1.92 -11.50 13.21
N VAL A 120 -2.98 -11.73 12.42
CA VAL A 120 -3.79 -12.95 12.54
C VAL A 120 -3.32 -14.04 11.57
N LEU A 121 -2.76 -13.67 10.41
CA LEU A 121 -2.32 -14.65 9.40
C LEU A 121 -0.79 -14.74 9.30
N ALA A 122 -0.10 -13.67 8.92
CA ALA A 122 1.32 -13.71 8.62
C ALA A 122 2.18 -14.13 9.82
N LEU A 123 1.90 -13.57 11.01
CA LEU A 123 2.64 -13.90 12.23
C LEU A 123 2.46 -15.36 12.65
N PRO A 124 1.23 -15.90 12.84
CA PRO A 124 1.06 -17.31 13.20
C PRO A 124 1.63 -18.27 12.15
N ILE A 125 1.43 -18.00 10.87
CA ILE A 125 1.96 -18.83 9.78
C ILE A 125 3.50 -18.76 9.77
N GLY A 126 4.06 -17.56 9.85
CA GLY A 126 5.50 -17.33 9.84
C GLY A 126 6.21 -18.01 11.01
N ILE A 127 5.68 -17.86 12.24
CA ILE A 127 6.22 -18.51 13.44
C ILE A 127 6.11 -20.04 13.31
N THR A 128 4.96 -20.55 12.85
CA THR A 128 4.77 -21.99 12.68
C THR A 128 5.74 -22.56 11.65
N LEU A 129 5.92 -21.91 10.49
CA LEU A 129 6.86 -22.39 9.48
C LEU A 129 8.33 -22.24 9.90
N ALA A 130 8.66 -21.20 10.67
CA ALA A 130 10.02 -20.95 11.12
C ALA A 130 10.47 -21.92 12.21
N PHE A 131 9.62 -22.18 13.21
CA PHE A 131 9.98 -22.89 14.43
C PHE A 131 9.36 -24.29 14.58
N SER A 132 8.46 -24.72 13.69
CA SER A 132 7.88 -26.06 13.75
C SER A 132 8.93 -27.15 13.53
N THR A 133 8.92 -28.14 14.42
CA THR A 133 9.83 -29.29 14.47
C THR A 133 9.76 -30.21 13.25
N ARG A 134 8.74 -30.07 12.39
CA ARG A 134 8.61 -30.85 11.14
C ARG A 134 9.22 -30.18 9.92
N ILE A 135 9.25 -28.85 9.91
CA ILE A 135 9.40 -28.07 8.67
C ILE A 135 10.74 -27.33 8.65
N HIS A 136 11.23 -26.82 9.80
CA HIS A 136 12.57 -26.22 9.96
C HIS A 136 13.00 -25.27 8.83
N LEU A 137 12.09 -24.42 8.34
CA LEU A 137 12.42 -23.44 7.30
C LEU A 137 13.15 -22.20 7.85
N GLY A 138 13.18 -22.01 9.17
CA GLY A 138 13.87 -20.90 9.83
C GLY A 138 13.47 -19.54 9.23
N LEU A 139 14.45 -18.79 8.74
CA LEU A 139 14.22 -17.48 8.10
C LEU A 139 13.28 -17.55 6.89
N LYS A 140 13.36 -18.60 6.06
CA LYS A 140 12.48 -18.76 4.88
C LYS A 140 11.01 -18.87 5.30
N GLY A 141 10.73 -19.47 6.46
CA GLY A 141 9.38 -19.60 7.00
C GLY A 141 8.74 -18.26 7.35
N LEU A 142 9.52 -17.35 7.95
CA LEU A 142 9.08 -15.97 8.22
C LEU A 142 8.78 -15.20 6.93
N TRP A 143 9.63 -15.32 5.91
CA TRP A 143 9.41 -14.67 4.61
C TRP A 143 8.15 -15.17 3.91
N ILE A 144 7.86 -16.47 3.98
CA ILE A 144 6.62 -17.03 3.42
C ILE A 144 5.39 -16.45 4.14
N GLY A 145 5.42 -16.34 5.47
CA GLY A 145 4.36 -15.69 6.25
C GLY A 145 4.14 -14.24 5.80
N GLN A 146 5.22 -13.48 5.62
CA GLN A 146 5.18 -12.09 5.14
C GLN A 146 4.56 -11.97 3.74
N VAL A 147 4.96 -12.85 2.80
CA VAL A 147 4.41 -12.89 1.45
C VAL A 147 2.91 -13.16 1.49
N ILE A 148 2.46 -14.16 2.27
CA ILE A 148 1.04 -14.48 2.42
C ILE A 148 0.26 -13.28 2.97
N GLY A 149 0.78 -12.60 3.99
CA GLY A 149 0.15 -11.41 4.56
C GLY A 149 -0.03 -10.31 3.52
N LEU A 150 1.03 -10.00 2.77
CA LEU A 150 1.00 -8.93 1.77
C LEU A 150 0.05 -9.24 0.60
N PHE A 151 0.08 -10.46 0.07
CA PHE A 151 -0.87 -10.89 -0.96
C PHE A 151 -2.32 -10.83 -0.47
N THR A 152 -2.55 -11.18 0.81
CA THR A 152 -3.87 -11.08 1.43
C THR A 152 -4.35 -9.63 1.48
N VAL A 153 -3.52 -8.70 1.97
CA VAL A 153 -3.86 -7.26 1.99
C VAL A 153 -4.10 -6.74 0.58
N GLY A 154 -3.14 -6.94 -0.34
CA GLY A 154 -3.23 -6.41 -1.70
C GLY A 154 -4.47 -6.90 -2.44
N THR A 155 -4.82 -8.18 -2.29
CA THR A 155 -6.02 -8.75 -2.91
C THR A 155 -7.29 -8.22 -2.24
N ALA A 156 -7.34 -8.15 -0.91
CA ALA A 156 -8.51 -7.64 -0.18
C ALA A 156 -8.80 -6.17 -0.52
N GLU A 157 -7.78 -5.32 -0.49
CA GLU A 157 -7.91 -3.90 -0.85
C GLU A 157 -8.31 -3.74 -2.31
N TYR A 158 -7.72 -4.51 -3.23
CA TYR A 158 -8.11 -4.49 -4.64
C TYR A 158 -9.58 -4.89 -4.83
N VAL A 159 -10.05 -5.94 -4.17
CA VAL A 159 -11.45 -6.39 -4.22
C VAL A 159 -12.39 -5.29 -3.70
N VAL A 160 -12.04 -4.62 -2.60
CA VAL A 160 -12.85 -3.52 -2.06
C VAL A 160 -12.89 -2.32 -3.00
N VAL A 161 -11.77 -1.96 -3.61
CA VAL A 161 -11.70 -0.86 -4.58
C VAL A 161 -12.48 -1.20 -5.85
N TRP A 162 -12.37 -2.45 -6.34
CA TRP A 162 -12.95 -2.90 -7.60
C TRP A 162 -14.45 -3.19 -7.52
N LEU A 163 -14.87 -3.99 -6.53
CA LEU A 163 -16.26 -4.46 -6.40
C LEU A 163 -17.05 -3.69 -5.33
N GLY A 164 -16.37 -3.23 -4.28
CA GLY A 164 -17.03 -2.67 -3.09
C GLY A 164 -17.20 -1.15 -3.10
N THR A 165 -16.75 -0.45 -4.15
CA THR A 165 -16.78 1.02 -4.21
C THR A 165 -17.87 1.52 -5.13
N ASN A 166 -18.89 2.15 -4.54
CA ASN A 166 -19.86 2.95 -5.27
C ASN A 166 -19.33 4.39 -5.38
N TRP A 167 -18.79 4.73 -6.54
CA TRP A 167 -18.11 6.00 -6.77
C TRP A 167 -19.02 7.22 -6.67
N ASP A 168 -20.30 7.09 -7.04
CA ASP A 168 -21.28 8.17 -6.90
C ASP A 168 -21.56 8.49 -5.42
N LYS A 169 -21.73 7.45 -4.59
CA LYS A 169 -21.88 7.62 -3.14
C LYS A 169 -20.63 8.20 -2.48
N GLU A 170 -19.44 7.84 -2.96
CA GLU A 170 -18.20 8.40 -2.41
C GLU A 170 -18.01 9.87 -2.80
N VAL A 171 -18.46 10.29 -3.99
CA VAL A 171 -18.54 11.71 -4.35
C VAL A 171 -19.50 12.44 -3.41
N GLU A 172 -20.71 11.91 -3.19
CA GLU A 172 -21.69 12.50 -2.28
C GLU A 172 -21.16 12.65 -0.85
N LYS A 173 -20.51 11.61 -0.31
CA LYS A 173 -19.86 11.68 1.01
C LYS A 173 -18.75 12.72 1.05
N SER A 174 -17.92 12.79 0.01
CA SER A 174 -16.84 13.78 -0.06
C SER A 174 -17.39 15.21 -0.07
N MET A 175 -18.51 15.42 -0.77
CA MET A 175 -19.24 16.68 -0.79
C MET A 175 -19.80 17.08 0.58
N PHE A 176 -20.44 16.14 1.28
CA PHE A 176 -20.96 16.37 2.62
C PHE A 176 -19.84 16.76 3.60
N ARG A 177 -18.72 16.02 3.58
CA ARG A 177 -17.54 16.27 4.41
C ARG A 177 -16.95 17.65 4.15
N ASN A 178 -16.78 18.02 2.88
CA ASN A 178 -16.23 19.32 2.51
C ASN A 178 -17.15 20.48 2.95
N ALA A 179 -18.47 20.31 2.85
CA ALA A 179 -19.42 21.32 3.29
C ALA A 179 -19.42 21.50 4.82
N GLU A 180 -19.28 20.41 5.58
CA GLU A 180 -19.17 20.45 7.04
C GLU A 180 -17.88 21.12 7.50
N GLU A 181 -16.74 20.81 6.86
CA GLU A 181 -15.47 21.49 7.13
C GLU A 181 -15.51 22.99 6.80
N ALA A 182 -16.15 23.37 5.67
CA ALA A 182 -16.30 24.79 5.31
C ALA A 182 -17.11 25.56 6.37
N LYS A 183 -18.20 24.98 6.87
CA LYS A 183 -18.98 25.58 7.97
C LYS A 183 -18.16 25.72 9.23
N ARG A 184 -17.38 24.69 9.59
CA ARG A 184 -16.51 24.72 10.78
C ARG A 184 -15.46 25.81 10.67
N ARG A 185 -14.85 26.00 9.50
CA ARG A 185 -13.88 27.09 9.26
C ARG A 185 -14.52 28.47 9.39
N ALA A 186 -15.68 28.68 8.77
CA ALA A 186 -16.40 29.95 8.87
C ALA A 186 -16.76 30.29 10.33
N LEU A 187 -17.15 29.29 11.13
CA LEU A 187 -17.41 29.50 12.56
C LEU A 187 -16.14 29.91 13.32
N LEU A 188 -15.01 29.25 13.06
CA LEU A 188 -13.75 29.59 13.71
C LEU A 188 -13.26 31.00 13.34
N GLU A 189 -13.36 31.38 12.07
CA GLU A 189 -13.05 32.74 11.62
C GLU A 189 -13.96 33.79 12.29
N GLN A 190 -15.24 33.48 12.47
CA GLN A 190 -16.17 34.34 13.21
C GLN A 190 -15.80 34.45 14.69
N TYR A 191 -15.44 33.34 15.35
CA TYR A 191 -14.97 33.36 16.74
C TYR A 191 -13.67 34.16 16.91
N GLU A 192 -12.73 34.05 15.97
CA GLU A 192 -11.48 34.83 15.99
C GLU A 192 -11.75 36.33 15.82
N GLN A 193 -12.64 36.72 14.89
CA GLN A 193 -13.05 38.11 14.72
C GLN A 193 -13.76 38.69 15.95
N ASP A 194 -14.65 37.90 16.58
CA ASP A 194 -15.34 38.30 17.81
C ASP A 194 -14.36 38.43 18.99
N ALA A 195 -13.37 37.53 19.09
CA ALA A 195 -12.33 37.60 20.12
C ALA A 195 -11.41 38.82 19.96
N ASP A 196 -10.96 39.12 18.74
CA ASP A 196 -10.14 40.28 18.45
C ASP A 196 -10.91 41.61 18.67
N GLY A 197 -12.20 41.62 18.34
CA GLY A 197 -13.10 42.75 18.59
C GLY A 197 -13.35 43.04 20.07
N LEU A 198 -13.18 42.05 20.96
CA LEU A 198 -13.29 42.23 22.42
C LEU A 198 -11.99 42.71 23.09
N THR A 199 -10.86 42.71 22.37
CA THR A 199 -9.55 43.12 22.90
C THR A 199 -9.11 44.54 22.52
N ASN A 200 -9.88 45.22 21.66
CA ASN A 200 -9.70 46.63 21.25
C ASN A 200 -10.74 47.54 21.90
#